data_AF-A0A0Q5ZQB6-F1
#
_entry.id   AF-A0A0Q5ZQB6-F1
#
_cell.length_a   1.000
_cell.length_b   1.000
_cell.length_c   1.000
_cell.angle_alpha   90.00
_cell.angle_beta   90.00
_cell.angle_gamma   90.00
#
_symmetry.space_group_name_H-M   'P 1'
#
loop_
_entity.id
_entity.type
_entity.pdbx_description
1 polymer ?
#
loop_
_entity_poly.entity_id
_entity_poly.type
_entity_poly.pdbx_seq_one_letter_code
_entity_poly.pdbx_strand_id
1 'polypeptide(L)'
;MKRYKWTFIFSILTPILLLLVFFLMGGGHGYYSPAIVLFPFGMAGTIFQQSITVPFFILGILQFPFYGLLLDRFTGHITKYCVFIIHFLLAAVVLVTTNFQ
;
A
#
# COMPACT_ATOMS: atom_id res chain seq x y z
N MET A 1 -22.81 17.38 1.76
CA MET A 1 -21.37 17.27 1.44
C MET A 1 -20.86 15.91 1.92
N LYS A 2 -20.40 15.02 1.04
CA LYS A 2 -19.74 13.78 1.50
C LYS A 2 -18.46 14.18 2.21
N ARG A 3 -18.37 13.87 3.50
CA ARG A 3 -17.22 14.20 4.34
C ARG A 3 -16.10 13.23 3.96
N TYR A 4 -14.97 13.71 3.43
CA TYR A 4 -13.81 12.91 3.03
C TYR A 4 -13.04 12.38 4.24
N LYS A 5 -13.76 11.72 5.16
CA LYS A 5 -13.24 11.30 6.47
C LYS A 5 -12.16 10.25 6.29
N TRP A 6 -12.43 9.20 5.51
CA TRP A 6 -11.48 8.10 5.31
C TRP A 6 -10.30 8.55 4.46
N THR A 7 -10.52 9.34 3.40
CA THR A 7 -9.42 9.94 2.63
C THR A 7 -8.48 10.72 3.54
N PHE A 8 -9.01 11.60 4.40
CA PHE A 8 -8.18 12.40 5.30
C PHE A 8 -7.38 11.53 6.30
N ILE A 9 -8.05 10.57 6.95
CA ILE A 9 -7.40 9.66 7.90
C ILE A 9 -6.28 8.86 7.21
N PHE A 10 -6.55 8.28 6.06
CA PHE A 10 -5.58 7.47 5.32
C PHE A 10 -4.44 8.29 4.73
N SER A 11 -4.70 9.54 4.30
CA SER A 11 -3.63 10.46 3.88
C SER A 11 -2.66 10.79 5.02
N ILE A 12 -3.15 10.97 6.25
CA ILE A 12 -2.28 11.20 7.44
C ILE A 12 -1.55 9.90 7.83
N LEU A 13 -2.24 8.76 7.74
CA LEU A 13 -1.66 7.48 8.11
C LEU A 13 -0.54 7.05 7.16
N THR A 14 -0.61 7.44 5.88
CA THR A 14 0.38 7.08 4.85
C THR A 14 1.82 7.45 5.22
N PRO A 15 2.18 8.71 5.53
CA PRO A 15 3.56 9.06 5.90
C PRO A 15 4.00 8.38 7.20
N ILE A 16 3.08 8.13 8.15
CA ILE A 16 3.39 7.41 9.40
C ILE A 16 3.78 5.97 9.09
N LEU A 17 3.00 5.27 8.25
CA LEU A 17 3.29 3.90 7.83
C LEU A 17 4.54 3.81 6.96
N LEU A 18 4.80 4.80 6.09
CA LEU A 18 6.03 4.87 5.31
C LEU A 18 7.26 4.99 6.19
N LEU A 19 7.23 5.86 7.20
CA LEU A 19 8.33 5.99 8.16
C LEU A 19 8.52 4.69 8.95
N LEU A 20 7.43 4.08 9.43
CA LEU A 20 7.49 2.80 10.13
C LEU A 20 8.17 1.73 9.27
N VAL A 21 7.72 1.56 8.03
CA VAL A 21 8.26 0.59 7.09
C VAL A 21 9.73 0.88 6.78
N PHE A 22 10.10 2.14 6.57
CA PHE A 22 11.49 2.54 6.31
C PHE A 22 12.44 2.09 7.44
N PHE A 23 12.02 2.26 8.70
CA PHE A 23 12.79 1.78 9.85
C PHE A 23 12.84 0.25 9.92
N LEU A 24 11.72 -0.43 9.67
CA LEU A 24 11.66 -1.90 9.69
C LEU A 24 12.52 -2.53 8.57
N MET A 25 12.62 -1.85 7.44
CA MET A 25 13.49 -2.22 6.32
C MET A 25 14.97 -1.88 6.56
N GLY A 26 15.35 -1.31 7.70
CA GLY A 26 16.72 -0.89 7.96
C GLY A 26 17.26 0.11 6.92
N GLY A 27 16.41 1.00 6.39
CA GLY A 27 16.78 1.95 5.34
C GLY A 27 17.02 1.32 3.96
N GLY A 28 16.57 0.09 3.73
CA GLY A 28 16.72 -0.63 2.46
C GLY A 28 17.73 -1.80 2.49
N HIS A 29 18.24 -2.15 3.67
CA HIS A 29 19.18 -3.26 3.86
C HIS A 29 18.62 -4.41 4.72
N GLY A 30 17.40 -4.25 5.24
CA GLY A 30 16.68 -5.24 6.06
C GLY A 30 15.53 -5.88 5.28
N TYR A 31 14.63 -6.53 6.02
CA TYR A 31 13.52 -7.29 5.43
C TYR A 31 12.50 -6.38 4.77
N TYR A 32 12.21 -6.62 3.48
CA TYR A 32 11.20 -5.88 2.72
C TYR A 32 9.76 -6.37 2.95
N SER A 33 9.56 -7.46 3.68
CA SER A 33 8.22 -8.01 3.95
C SER A 33 7.24 -7.02 4.61
N PRO A 34 7.64 -6.11 5.53
CA PRO A 34 6.73 -5.09 6.05
C PRO A 34 6.28 -4.10 4.98
N ALA A 35 7.16 -3.77 4.02
CA ALA A 35 6.83 -2.91 2.89
C ALA A 35 5.86 -3.59 1.92
N ILE A 36 6.04 -4.88 1.67
CA ILE A 36 5.14 -5.66 0.81
C ILE A 36 3.75 -5.74 1.44
N VAL A 37 3.67 -6.02 2.74
CA VAL A 37 2.40 -6.17 3.46
C VAL A 37 1.66 -4.83 3.55
N LEU A 38 2.34 -3.73 3.85
CA LEU A 38 1.70 -2.43 4.04
C LEU A 38 1.54 -1.64 2.73
N PHE A 39 2.44 -1.84 1.77
CA PHE A 39 2.50 -1.12 0.49
C PHE A 39 2.59 -2.05 -0.73
N PRO A 40 1.64 -2.98 -0.91
CA PRO A 40 1.69 -3.94 -2.00
C PRO A 40 1.66 -3.30 -3.39
N PHE A 41 0.93 -2.19 -3.57
CA PHE A 41 0.96 -1.43 -4.83
C PHE A 41 2.30 -0.73 -5.07
N GLY A 42 2.99 -0.32 -4.00
CA GLY A 42 4.34 0.24 -4.09
C GLY A 42 5.40 -0.80 -4.40
N MET A 43 5.17 -2.04 -3.97
CA MET A 43 6.08 -3.16 -4.15
C MET A 43 5.76 -4.01 -5.39
N ALA A 44 4.62 -3.81 -6.05
CA ALA A 44 4.21 -4.61 -7.21
C ALA A 44 5.22 -4.58 -8.37
N GLY A 45 5.93 -3.46 -8.55
CA GLY A 45 7.00 -3.37 -9.55
C GLY A 45 8.13 -4.36 -9.33
N THR A 46 8.35 -4.78 -8.07
CA THR A 46 9.43 -5.70 -7.71
C THR A 46 9.27 -7.11 -8.27
N ILE A 47 8.05 -7.47 -8.71
CA ILE A 47 7.76 -8.72 -9.40
C ILE A 47 8.48 -8.78 -10.76
N PHE A 48 8.58 -7.64 -11.44
CA PHE A 48 9.13 -7.54 -12.80
C PHE A 48 10.55 -6.99 -12.82
N GLN A 49 10.89 -6.17 -11.83
CA GLN A 49 12.14 -5.42 -11.75
C GLN A 49 12.76 -5.66 -10.38
N GLN A 50 14.05 -5.95 -10.29
CA GLN A 50 14.73 -6.05 -9.00
C GLN A 50 15.06 -4.67 -8.43
N SER A 51 14.08 -3.77 -8.40
CA SER A 51 14.20 -2.46 -7.76
C SER A 51 12.83 -1.84 -7.49
N ILE A 52 12.76 -0.96 -6.49
CA ILE A 52 11.62 -0.09 -6.28
C ILE A 52 11.78 1.10 -7.22
N THR A 53 10.91 1.21 -8.22
CA THR A 53 10.94 2.31 -9.18
C THR A 53 9.97 3.42 -8.81
N VAL A 54 10.28 4.65 -9.28
CA VAL A 54 9.52 5.87 -8.98
C VAL A 54 8.02 5.73 -9.26
N PRO A 55 7.56 5.13 -10.39
CA PRO A 55 6.13 4.99 -10.65
C PRO A 55 5.41 4.16 -9.58
N PHE A 56 5.99 3.04 -9.16
CA PHE A 56 5.41 2.20 -8.12
C PHE A 56 5.50 2.85 -6.75
N PHE A 57 6.61 3.54 -6.43
CA PHE A 57 6.71 4.32 -5.20
C PHE A 57 5.55 5.34 -5.07
N ILE A 58 5.22 6.05 -6.16
CA ILE A 58 4.07 6.97 -6.20
C ILE A 58 2.76 6.20 -5.98
N LEU A 59 2.57 5.04 -6.61
CA LEU A 59 1.38 4.20 -6.37
C LEU A 59 1.28 3.75 -4.90
N GLY A 60 2.40 3.42 -4.25
CA GLY A 60 2.47 3.11 -2.82
C GLY A 60 2.01 4.28 -1.95
N ILE A 61 2.45 5.51 -2.25
CA ILE A 61 1.98 6.71 -1.54
C ILE A 61 0.48 6.94 -1.77
N LEU A 62 0.01 6.79 -3.00
CA LEU A 62 -1.38 7.08 -3.36
C LEU A 62 -2.37 5.99 -2.93
N GLN A 63 -1.92 4.77 -2.62
CA GLN A 63 -2.81 3.65 -2.36
C GLN A 63 -3.83 3.94 -1.24
N PHE A 64 -3.38 4.51 -0.12
CA PHE A 64 -4.19 4.71 1.08
C PHE A 64 -5.14 5.89 0.90
N PRO A 65 -4.71 7.07 0.40
CA PRO A 65 -5.63 8.13 -0.02
C PRO A 65 -6.69 7.63 -1.00
N PHE A 66 -6.31 6.77 -1.95
CA PHE A 66 -7.23 6.20 -2.92
C PHE A 66 -8.23 5.24 -2.29
N TYR A 67 -7.80 4.35 -1.37
CA TYR A 67 -8.72 3.52 -0.58
C TYR A 67 -9.70 4.38 0.20
N GLY A 68 -9.22 5.45 0.84
CA GLY A 68 -10.06 6.37 1.59
C GLY A 68 -11.11 7.04 0.71
N LEU A 69 -10.71 7.47 -0.49
CA LEU A 69 -11.61 8.04 -1.49
C LEU A 69 -12.69 7.06 -1.92
N LEU A 70 -12.34 5.79 -2.15
CA LEU A 70 -13.30 4.74 -2.48
C LEU A 70 -14.30 4.53 -1.32
N LEU A 71 -13.82 4.47 -0.08
CA LEU A 71 -14.66 4.27 1.11
C LEU A 71 -15.60 5.46 1.38
N ASP A 72 -15.14 6.68 1.16
CA ASP A 72 -15.98 7.89 1.31
C ASP A 72 -16.99 8.03 0.16
N ARG A 73 -16.62 7.63 -1.06
CA ARG A 73 -17.51 7.71 -2.23
C ARG A 73 -18.55 6.60 -2.24
N PHE A 74 -18.16 5.37 -1.91
CA PHE A 74 -19.00 4.17 -1.97
C PHE A 74 -19.21 3.59 -0.57
N THR A 75 -20.31 3.97 0.07
CA THR A 75 -20.60 3.67 1.49
C THR A 75 -21.04 2.23 1.77
N GLY A 76 -21.13 1.38 0.74
CA GLY A 76 -21.50 -0.03 0.89
C GLY A 76 -20.42 -0.87 1.58
N HIS A 77 -20.84 -1.90 2.31
CA HIS A 77 -19.91 -2.86 2.93
C HIS A 77 -19.06 -3.59 1.89
N ILE A 78 -19.61 -3.80 0.69
CA ILE A 78 -18.92 -4.43 -0.45
C ILE A 78 -17.62 -3.68 -0.78
N THR A 79 -17.61 -2.34 -0.79
CA THR A 79 -16.40 -1.55 -1.07
C THR A 79 -15.28 -1.88 -0.09
N LYS A 80 -15.60 -2.01 1.20
CA LYS A 80 -14.62 -2.35 2.25
C LYS A 80 -14.01 -3.72 2.01
N TYR A 81 -14.85 -4.70 1.70
CA TYR A 81 -14.39 -6.05 1.38
C TYR A 81 -13.56 -6.08 0.10
N CYS A 82 -13.98 -5.38 -0.97
CA CYS A 82 -13.22 -5.30 -2.21
C CYS A 82 -11.84 -4.67 -2.00
N VAL A 83 -11.76 -3.53 -1.31
CA VAL A 83 -10.47 -2.89 -1.00
C VAL A 83 -9.57 -3.82 -0.19
N PHE A 84 -10.11 -4.45 0.86
CA PHE A 84 -9.36 -5.39 1.69
C PHE A 84 -8.86 -6.60 0.90
N ILE A 85 -9.74 -7.24 0.12
CA ILE A 85 -9.41 -8.42 -0.69
C ILE A 85 -8.37 -8.08 -1.75
N ILE A 86 -8.53 -6.97 -2.49
CA ILE A 86 -7.56 -6.55 -3.51
C ILE A 86 -6.19 -6.29 -2.88
N HIS A 87 -6.16 -5.57 -1.75
CA HIS A 87 -4.92 -5.30 -1.02
C HIS A 87 -4.25 -6.59 -0.53
N PHE A 88 -5.01 -7.46 0.12
CA PHE A 88 -4.52 -8.73 0.66
C PHE A 88 -4.01 -9.67 -0.43
N LEU A 89 -4.77 -9.83 -1.53
CA LEU A 89 -4.35 -10.66 -2.66
C LEU A 89 -3.10 -10.11 -3.32
N LEU A 90 -3.02 -8.79 -3.52
CA LEU A 90 -1.82 -8.19 -4.11
C LEU A 90 -0.61 -8.37 -3.19
N ALA A 91 -0.77 -8.13 -1.88
CA ALA A 91 0.30 -8.37 -0.91
C ALA A 91 0.77 -9.83 -0.93
N ALA A 92 -0.16 -10.80 -0.95
CA ALA A 92 0.17 -12.21 -1.02
C ALA A 92 0.91 -12.56 -2.34
N VAL A 93 0.42 -12.07 -3.49
CA VAL A 93 1.06 -12.29 -4.78
C VAL A 93 2.46 -11.71 -4.79
N VAL A 94 2.64 -10.46 -4.36
CA VAL A 94 3.96 -9.81 -4.31
C VAL A 94 4.88 -10.59 -3.37
N LEU A 95 4.41 -10.98 -2.18
CA LEU A 95 5.23 -11.69 -1.20
C LEU A 95 5.71 -13.06 -1.70
N VAL A 96 4.89 -13.77 -2.47
CA VAL A 96 5.23 -15.11 -2.99
C VAL A 96 6.08 -15.04 -4.26
N THR A 97 5.91 -14.00 -5.08
CA THR A 97 6.54 -13.92 -6.41
C THR A 97 7.76 -13.02 -6.46
N THR A 98 7.88 -12.06 -5.54
CA THR A 98 9.04 -11.17 -5.52
C THR A 98 10.27 -11.89 -4.97
N ASN A 99 11.41 -11.69 -5.63
CA ASN A 99 12.72 -12.14 -5.13
C ASN A 99 13.46 -11.01 -4.40
N PHE A 100 12.74 -9.93 -4.05
CA PHE A 100 13.28 -8.79 -3.32
C PHE A 100 13.49 -9.19 -1.85
N GLN A 101 14.75 -9.39 -1.46
CA GLN A 101 15.16 -9.78 -0.10
C GLN A 101 15.41 -8.55 0.76
#